data_AF-A0A842W3I9-F1
#
_entry.id   AF-A0A842W3I9-F1
#
_cell.length_a   1.000
_cell.length_b   1.000
_cell.length_c   1.000
_cell.angle_alpha   90.00
_cell.angle_beta   90.00
_cell.angle_gamma   90.00
#
_symmetry.space_group_name_H-M   'P 1'
#
loop_
_entity.id
_entity.type
_entity.pdbx_description
1 polymer ?
#
loop_
_entity_poly.entity_id
_entity_poly.type
_entity_poly.pdbx_seq_one_letter_code
_entity_poly.pdbx_strand_id
1 'polypeptide(L)' 'MALKELLDLKEAGISDSEIIRRLRDADKDNLDEVNFLRPDGTKIKLFLPQVGFDPELFREM' A
#
# COMPACT_ATOMS: atom_id res chain seq x y z
N MET A 1 -7.90 13.76 -0.07
CA MET A 1 -7.92 12.37 -0.57
C MET A 1 -7.26 11.50 0.47
N ALA A 2 -7.98 10.51 1.00
CA ALA A 2 -7.44 9.65 2.07
C ALA A 2 -6.64 8.49 1.45
N LEU A 3 -5.55 8.07 2.09
CA LEU A 3 -4.69 6.95 1.65
C LEU A 3 -5.50 5.67 1.32
N LYS A 4 -6.58 5.43 2.06
CA LYS A 4 -7.54 4.34 1.83
C LYS A 4 -8.26 4.40 0.49
N GLU A 5 -8.52 5.58 -0.03
CA GLU A 5 -9.19 5.75 -1.34
C GLU A 5 -8.21 5.44 -2.47
N LEU A 6 -6.95 5.83 -2.33
CA LEU A 6 -5.89 5.53 -3.30
C LEU A 6 -5.62 4.03 -3.42
N LEU A 7 -5.81 3.29 -2.33
CA LEU A 7 -5.51 1.85 -2.23
C LEU A 7 -6.77 0.97 -2.34
N ASP A 8 -7.94 1.55 -2.57
CA ASP A 8 -9.24 0.84 -2.56
C ASP A 8 -9.49 0.02 -1.28
N LEU A 9 -9.02 0.53 -0.13
CA LEU A 9 -9.12 -0.09 1.20
C LEU A 9 -10.23 0.51 2.08
N LYS A 10 -11.09 1.36 1.52
CA LYS A 10 -12.12 2.11 2.27
C LYS A 10 -13.09 1.20 3.03
N GLU A 11 -13.55 0.12 2.39
CA GLU A 11 -14.49 -0.85 2.95
C GLU A 11 -13.80 -2.01 3.68
N ALA A 12 -12.46 -1.99 3.80
CA ALA A 12 -11.71 -3.09 4.36
C ALA A 12 -11.72 -3.15 5.90
N GLY A 13 -12.19 -2.09 6.58
CA GLY A 13 -12.17 -2.01 8.04
C GLY A 13 -10.77 -1.89 8.65
N ILE A 14 -9.77 -1.49 7.85
CA ILE A 14 -8.37 -1.40 8.24
C ILE A 14 -8.06 0.04 8.69
N SER A 15 -7.30 0.23 9.76
CA SER A 15 -6.88 1.58 10.19
C SER A 15 -5.80 2.14 9.26
N ASP A 16 -5.73 3.47 9.14
CA ASP A 16 -4.67 4.11 8.34
C ASP A 16 -3.27 3.81 8.90
N SER A 17 -3.16 3.66 10.22
CA SER A 17 -1.92 3.26 10.90
C SER A 17 -1.45 1.86 10.50
N GLU A 18 -2.37 0.90 10.37
CA GLU A 18 -2.05 -0.46 9.91
C GLU A 18 -1.64 -0.45 8.44
N ILE A 19 -2.32 0.36 7.61
CA ILE A 19 -1.96 0.54 6.20
C ILE A 19 -0.52 1.05 6.09
N ILE A 20 -0.18 2.15 6.77
CA ILE A 20 1.17 2.73 6.73
C ILE A 20 2.22 1.74 7.23
N ARG A 21 1.93 1.00 8.31
CA ARG A 21 2.84 -0.02 8.84
C ARG A 21 3.14 -1.11 7.81
N ARG A 22 2.10 -1.68 7.21
CA ARG A 22 2.23 -2.75 6.20
C ARG A 22 2.97 -2.29 4.95
N LEU A 23 2.71 -1.07 4.50
CA LEU A 23 3.43 -0.48 3.37
C LEU A 23 4.92 -0.28 3.68
N ARG A 24 5.25 0.21 4.88
CA ARG A 24 6.64 0.41 5.32
C ARG A 24 7.39 -0.91 5.47
N ASP A 25 6.73 -1.94 6.01
CA ASP A 25 7.32 -3.27 6.15
C ASP A 25 7.59 -3.88 4.76
N ALA A 26 6.65 -3.74 3.83
CA ALA A 26 6.83 -4.20 2.45
C ALA A 26 7.96 -3.48 1.71
N ASP A 27 8.08 -2.15 1.88
CA ASP A 27 9.19 -1.37 1.33
C ASP A 27 10.55 -1.83 1.88
N LYS A 28 10.64 -2.03 3.20
CA LYS A 28 11.87 -2.52 3.86
C LYS A 28 12.29 -3.92 3.38
N ASP A 29 11.30 -4.79 3.14
CA ASP A 29 11.53 -6.16 2.70
C ASP A 29 11.60 -6.30 1.17
N ASN A 30 11.55 -5.18 0.44
CA ASN A 30 11.49 -5.11 -1.03
C ASN A 30 10.40 -5.98 -1.65
N LEU A 31 9.20 -5.94 -1.07
CA LEU A 31 8.04 -6.70 -1.53
C LEU A 31 7.19 -5.86 -2.48
N ASP A 32 6.87 -6.43 -3.64
CA ASP A 32 5.91 -5.88 -4.59
C ASP A 32 4.44 -6.15 -4.18
N GLU A 33 4.22 -6.96 -3.13
CA GLU A 33 2.89 -7.37 -2.69
C GLU A 33 2.70 -7.09 -1.20
N VAL A 34 1.60 -6.40 -0.88
CA VAL A 34 1.17 -6.14 0.50
C VAL A 34 -0.13 -6.88 0.77
N ASN A 35 -0.11 -7.72 1.79
CA ASN A 35 -1.27 -8.49 2.22
C ASN A 35 -1.95 -7.79 3.41
N PHE A 36 -3.24 -7.56 3.25
CA PHE A 36 -4.12 -6.97 4.24
C PHE A 36 -5.18 -7.98 4.67
N LEU A 37 -5.51 -8.01 5.95
CA LEU A 37 -6.57 -8.87 6.49
C LEU A 37 -7.74 -8.00 6.92
N ARG A 38 -8.92 -8.26 6.35
CA ARG A 38 -10.17 -7.67 6.80
C ARG A 38 -10.62 -8.29 8.13
N PRO A 39 -11.45 -7.59 8.92
CA PRO A 39 -12.04 -8.15 10.14
C PRO A 39 -12.84 -9.45 9.93
N ASP A 40 -13.38 -9.66 8.73
CA ASP A 40 -14.12 -10.87 8.34
C ASP A 40 -13.21 -12.06 7.95
N GLY A 41 -11.87 -11.87 7.99
CA GLY A 41 -10.88 -12.87 7.62
C GLY A 41 -10.52 -12.89 6.13
N THR A 42 -11.15 -12.05 5.31
CA THR A 42 -10.82 -11.92 3.88
C THR A 42 -9.44 -11.30 3.72
N LYS A 43 -8.61 -11.89 2.85
CA LYS A 43 -7.31 -11.34 2.48
C LYS A 43 -7.45 -10.45 1.25
N ILE A 44 -6.94 -9.23 1.34
CA ILE A 44 -6.78 -8.32 0.21
C ILE A 44 -5.30 -8.29 -0.14
N LYS A 45 -5.00 -8.51 -1.42
CA LYS A 45 -3.65 -8.40 -1.96
C LYS A 45 -3.55 -7.09 -2.73
N LEU A 46 -2.61 -6.25 -2.34
CA LEU A 46 -2.24 -5.04 -3.05
C LEU A 46 -0.91 -5.29 -3.74
N PHE A 47 -0.94 -5.31 -5.07
CA PHE A 47 0.27 -5.34 -5.86
C PHE A 47 0.73 -3.89 -6.06
N LEU A 48 1.80 -3.56 -5.36
CA LEU A 48 2.52 -2.31 -5.49
C LEU A 48 3.85 -2.70 -6.14
N PRO A 49 3.88 -2.96 -7.47
CA PRO A 49 5.15 -3.21 -8.13
C PRO A 49 6.03 -2.05 -7.73
N GLN A 50 7.25 -2.32 -7.24
CA GLN A 50 8.22 -1.30 -6.88
C GLN A 50 8.13 -0.27 -7.98
N VAL A 51 7.44 0.83 -7.68
CA VAL A 51 7.43 1.98 -8.56
C VAL A 51 8.86 2.38 -8.35
N GLY A 52 9.75 1.92 -9.24
CA GLY A 52 11.09 2.45 -9.33
C GLY A 52 10.81 3.93 -9.39
N PHE A 53 11.01 4.59 -8.24
CA PHE A 53 10.58 5.94 -8.03
C PHE A 53 11.62 6.69 -8.81
N ASP A 54 11.44 6.72 -10.13
CA ASP A 54 12.47 7.11 -11.06
C ASP A 54 12.73 8.56 -10.71
N PRO A 55 13.86 8.84 -10.03
CA PRO A 55 14.10 10.17 -9.51
C PRO A 55 14.28 11.16 -10.68
N GLU A 56 14.42 10.66 -11.92
CA GLU A 56 14.47 11.48 -13.12
C GLU A 56 13.07 11.87 -13.65
N LEU A 57 12.00 11.13 -13.33
CA LEU A 57 10.63 11.49 -13.74
C LEU A 57 10.13 12.79 -13.09
N PHE A 58 10.76 13.20 -11.99
CA PHE A 58 10.48 14.44 -11.27
C PHE A 58 11.46 15.59 -11.59
N ARG A 59 12.43 15.38 -12.51
CA ARG A 59 13.37 16.43 -12.94
C ARG A 59 12.83 17.34 -14.05
N GLU A 60 11.70 17.00 -14.66
CA GLU A 60 11.07 17.80 -15.73
C GLU A 60 9.75 18.49 -15.32
N MET A 61 9.51 18.70 -14.02
CA MET A 61 8.47 19.63 -13.52
C MET A 61 9.06 20.92 -12.96
#